data_AF-A0A2L0FAX1-F1
#
_entry.id   AF-A0A2L0FAX1-F1
#
_cell.length_a   1.000
_cell.length_b   1.000
_cell.length_c   1.000
_cell.angle_alpha   90.00
_cell.angle_beta   90.00
_cell.angle_gamma   90.00
#
_symmetry.space_group_name_H-M   'P 1'
#
loop_
_entity.id
_entity.type
_entity.pdbx_description
1 polymer ?
#
loop_
_entity_poly.entity_id
_entity_poly.type
_entity_poly.pdbx_seq_one_letter_code
_entity_poly.pdbx_strand_id
1 'polypeptide(L)'
;MIDWSDWYLDDADGLGAWGEHDEISRLLLSSIAQLARERGAADHHAGTGRFFAWVREEPLVRVSPDVYLLDHRPAPPLPKQWQTWLPGHRPPRFALEIVASDWKKAYEDLPLKYCQLGCPELAIFDPQAAAQRPPAGRVALQTYRRDPDGAYVRAHAGAGPVWSAALDSWLVIVGTGAEARVRLARGGGKGELVPTQEEAAALESRAREAAEARVRELEARVRELEGMAQG
;
A
#
# COMPACT_ATOMS: atom_id res chain seq x y z
N MET A 1 24.82 -26.18 8.66
CA MET A 1 24.64 -24.72 8.78
C MET A 1 23.94 -24.28 7.51
N ILE A 2 22.84 -23.54 7.59
CA ILE A 2 22.17 -23.00 6.39
C ILE A 2 23.06 -21.87 5.85
N ASP A 3 23.32 -21.87 4.55
CA ASP A 3 23.97 -20.74 3.88
C ASP A 3 22.91 -19.68 3.57
N TRP A 4 23.10 -18.47 4.10
CA TRP A 4 22.16 -17.36 4.00
C TRP A 4 22.58 -16.30 2.98
N SER A 5 23.74 -16.47 2.35
CA SER A 5 24.35 -15.44 1.49
C SER A 5 23.46 -15.01 0.33
N ASP A 6 22.69 -15.93 -0.25
CA ASP A 6 21.73 -15.65 -1.32
C ASP A 6 20.60 -14.67 -0.90
N TRP A 7 20.39 -14.49 0.40
CA TRP A 7 19.31 -13.70 0.97
C TRP A 7 19.77 -12.36 1.56
N TYR A 8 21.06 -12.06 1.51
CA TYR A 8 21.58 -10.79 1.97
C TYR A 8 21.04 -9.64 1.12
N LEU A 9 20.66 -8.57 1.80
CA LEU A 9 20.29 -7.31 1.20
C LEU A 9 21.12 -6.23 1.86
N ASP A 10 22.07 -5.64 1.13
CA ASP A 10 22.90 -4.57 1.67
C ASP A 10 22.26 -3.17 1.48
N ASP A 11 22.94 -2.13 1.94
CA ASP A 11 22.43 -0.75 1.83
C ASP A 11 22.61 -0.17 0.40
N ALA A 12 23.43 -0.78 -0.45
CA ALA A 12 23.66 -0.38 -1.84
C ALA A 12 22.62 -0.99 -2.80
N ASP A 13 22.11 -2.19 -2.50
CA ASP A 13 21.08 -2.90 -3.26
C ASP A 13 19.69 -2.22 -3.20
N GLY A 14 19.50 -1.29 -2.25
CA GLY A 14 18.33 -0.43 -2.24
C GLY A 14 18.31 0.56 -3.40
N LEU A 15 19.46 0.93 -3.98
CA LEU A 15 19.67 2.13 -4.79
C LEU A 15 19.29 2.06 -6.29
N GLY A 16 18.43 1.14 -6.74
CA GLY A 16 18.29 0.83 -8.18
C GLY A 16 16.99 1.15 -8.96
N ALA A 17 15.80 1.31 -8.37
CA ALA A 17 14.52 1.24 -9.13
C ALA A 17 13.52 2.40 -8.85
N TRP A 18 14.03 3.62 -8.69
CA TRP A 18 13.40 4.60 -7.80
C TRP A 18 12.25 5.48 -8.31
N GLY A 19 11.96 5.56 -9.61
CA GLY A 19 10.90 6.46 -10.09
C GLY A 19 9.50 5.88 -9.88
N GLU A 20 9.19 4.84 -10.66
CA GLU A 20 7.86 4.23 -10.70
C GLU A 20 7.47 3.54 -9.39
N HIS A 21 8.41 2.85 -8.73
CA HIS A 21 8.15 2.19 -7.45
C HIS A 21 7.78 3.19 -6.35
N ASP A 22 8.46 4.33 -6.32
CA ASP A 22 8.25 5.40 -5.35
C ASP A 22 6.91 6.11 -5.58
N GLU A 23 6.52 6.33 -6.84
CA GLU A 23 5.19 6.84 -7.17
C GLU A 23 4.07 5.89 -6.74
N ILE A 24 4.20 4.59 -7.06
CA ILE A 24 3.22 3.57 -6.65
C ILE A 24 3.14 3.51 -5.12
N SER A 25 4.28 3.48 -4.44
CA SER A 25 4.35 3.37 -2.98
C SER A 25 3.76 4.59 -2.29
N ARG A 26 4.07 5.81 -2.75
CA ARG A 26 3.49 7.05 -2.23
C ARG A 26 1.97 7.09 -2.41
N LEU A 27 1.50 6.73 -3.60
CA LEU A 27 0.08 6.70 -3.92
C LEU A 27 -0.69 5.75 -3.00
N LEU A 28 -0.16 4.54 -2.79
CA LEU A 28 -0.76 3.56 -1.91
C LEU A 28 -0.70 4.01 -0.43
N LEU A 29 0.45 4.51 0.04
CA LEU A 29 0.58 5.03 1.39
C LEU A 29 -0.40 6.17 1.69
N SER A 30 -0.56 7.10 0.76
CA SER A 30 -1.52 8.20 0.90
C SER A 30 -2.95 7.66 0.98
N SER A 31 -3.29 6.65 0.18
CA SER A 31 -4.59 5.95 0.25
C SER A 31 -4.80 5.21 1.58
N ILE A 32 -3.77 4.55 2.11
CA ILE A 32 -3.83 3.87 3.43
C ILE A 32 -4.06 4.90 4.55
N ALA A 33 -3.32 6.01 4.53
CA ALA A 33 -3.46 7.07 5.52
C ALA A 33 -4.86 7.71 5.48
N GLN A 34 -5.40 7.91 4.28
CA GLN A 34 -6.76 8.42 4.10
C GLN A 34 -7.81 7.42 4.59
N LEU A 35 -7.69 6.13 4.23
CA LEU A 35 -8.58 5.07 4.72
C LEU A 35 -8.60 5.00 6.25
N ALA A 36 -7.43 5.08 6.87
CA ALA A 36 -7.32 5.03 8.31
C ALA A 36 -7.92 6.27 8.99
N ARG A 37 -7.77 7.45 8.38
CA ARG A 37 -8.44 8.69 8.84
C ARG A 37 -9.96 8.55 8.80
N GLU A 38 -10.51 8.07 7.69
CA GLU A 38 -11.96 7.86 7.52
C GLU A 38 -12.53 6.88 8.55
N ARG A 39 -11.73 5.88 8.96
CA ARG A 39 -12.09 4.89 9.97
C ARG A 39 -11.83 5.32 11.40
N GLY A 40 -11.23 6.49 11.63
CA GLY A 40 -10.78 6.91 12.96
C GLY A 40 -9.71 6.01 13.57
N ALA A 41 -8.98 5.25 12.74
CA ALA A 41 -7.92 4.35 13.19
C ALA A 41 -6.66 5.16 13.54
N ALA A 42 -6.55 5.64 14.78
CA ALA A 42 -5.40 6.44 15.21
C ALA A 42 -4.13 5.59 15.45
N ASP A 43 -4.30 4.33 15.85
CA ASP A 43 -3.21 3.41 16.19
C ASP A 43 -2.81 2.53 15.00
N HIS A 44 -2.32 3.16 13.94
CA HIS A 44 -1.69 2.47 12.82
C HIS A 44 -0.44 3.22 12.38
N HIS A 45 0.47 2.50 11.73
CA HIS A 45 1.63 3.08 11.07
C HIS A 45 1.90 2.35 9.77
N ALA A 46 1.90 3.09 8.66
CA ALA A 46 2.35 2.61 7.37
C ALA A 46 3.60 3.37 6.93
N GLY A 47 4.49 2.73 6.18
CA GLY A 47 5.70 3.38 5.68
C GLY A 47 6.33 2.64 4.50
N THR A 48 7.46 3.14 4.05
CA THR A 48 8.31 2.55 3.01
C THR A 48 9.75 2.39 3.49
N GLY A 49 10.56 1.65 2.74
CA GLY A 49 12.03 1.78 2.76
C GLY A 49 12.69 1.49 4.12
N ARG A 50 12.07 0.62 4.94
CA ARG A 50 12.64 0.18 6.22
C ARG A 50 12.94 -1.30 6.16
N PHE A 51 14.11 -1.66 6.68
CA PHE A 51 14.50 -3.06 6.76
C PHE A 51 13.81 -3.80 7.90
N PHE A 52 13.44 -5.05 7.65
CA PHE A 52 12.95 -6.01 8.64
C PHE A 52 13.83 -7.27 8.59
N ALA A 53 14.56 -7.53 9.68
CA ALA A 53 15.47 -8.67 9.82
C ALA A 53 14.91 -9.69 10.81
N TRP A 54 15.08 -10.98 10.52
CA TRP A 54 14.54 -12.06 11.36
C TRP A 54 15.56 -13.12 11.82
N VAL A 55 16.78 -13.10 11.30
CA VAL A 55 17.86 -14.00 11.76
C VAL A 55 18.86 -13.20 12.57
N ARG A 56 18.98 -13.50 13.88
CA ARG A 56 19.79 -12.71 14.81
C ARG A 56 21.28 -12.75 14.45
N GLU A 57 21.75 -13.93 14.08
CA GLU A 57 23.14 -14.20 13.74
C GLU A 57 23.50 -13.67 12.36
N GLU A 58 22.50 -13.43 11.49
CA GLU A 58 22.68 -12.94 10.12
C GLU A 58 21.77 -11.71 9.86
N PRO A 59 22.11 -10.52 10.38
CA PRO A 59 21.23 -9.35 10.31
C PRO A 59 20.94 -8.82 8.90
N LEU A 60 21.71 -9.24 7.90
CA LEU A 60 21.48 -8.95 6.49
C LEU A 60 20.45 -9.88 5.84
N VAL A 61 20.02 -10.93 6.53
CA VAL A 61 18.80 -11.68 6.21
C VAL A 61 17.62 -10.81 6.60
N ARG A 62 17.25 -9.93 5.66
CA ARG A 62 16.27 -8.89 5.82
C ARG A 62 15.52 -8.61 4.51
N VAL A 63 14.38 -7.96 4.62
CA VAL A 63 13.60 -7.40 3.50
C VAL A 63 13.40 -5.91 3.71
N SER A 64 13.16 -5.17 2.64
CA SER A 64 12.73 -3.77 2.68
C SER A 64 11.45 -3.62 1.87
N PRO A 65 10.27 -3.82 2.48
CA PRO A 65 9.00 -3.68 1.77
C PRO A 65 8.89 -2.30 1.12
N ASP A 66 8.43 -2.26 -0.12
CA ASP A 66 8.06 -1.01 -0.80
C ASP A 66 6.98 -0.25 -0.01
N VAL A 67 5.96 -0.97 0.48
CA VAL A 67 4.98 -0.47 1.47
C VAL A 67 4.79 -1.49 2.57
N TYR A 68 4.74 -1.04 3.83
CA TYR A 68 4.37 -1.88 4.96
C TYR A 68 3.35 -1.22 5.86
N LEU A 69 2.61 -2.03 6.61
CA LEU A 69 1.72 -1.62 7.69
C LEU A 69 2.10 -2.37 8.97
N LEU A 70 2.07 -1.68 10.11
CA LEU A 70 2.26 -2.26 11.45
C LEU A 70 0.91 -2.33 12.18
N ASP A 71 0.81 -3.26 13.13
CA ASP A 71 -0.38 -3.39 13.99
C ASP A 71 -0.62 -2.18 14.89
N HIS A 72 0.46 -1.52 15.30
CA HIS A 72 0.43 -0.38 16.19
C HIS A 72 1.36 0.72 15.70
N ARG A 73 1.06 1.96 16.09
CA ARG A 73 1.97 3.07 15.85
C ARG A 73 3.19 2.95 16.78
N PRO A 74 4.41 2.82 16.25
CA PRO A 74 5.59 2.78 17.08
C PRO A 74 5.94 4.15 17.67
N ALA A 75 6.50 4.15 18.87
CA ALA A 75 7.00 5.36 19.49
C ALA A 75 8.24 5.88 18.73
N PRO A 76 8.33 7.19 18.41
CA PRO A 76 9.54 7.75 17.84
C PRO A 76 10.68 7.82 18.88
N PRO A 77 11.95 7.79 18.45
CA PRO A 77 12.40 7.65 17.06
C PRO A 77 12.23 6.22 16.54
N LEU A 78 11.93 6.09 15.24
CA LEU A 78 11.82 4.77 14.59
C LEU A 78 13.22 4.12 14.49
N PRO A 79 13.31 2.78 14.64
CA PRO A 79 14.57 2.09 14.47
C PRO A 79 15.07 2.19 13.03
N LYS A 80 16.39 2.12 12.84
CA LYS A 80 16.98 2.03 11.49
C LYS A 80 16.57 0.74 10.77
N GLN A 81 16.46 -0.36 11.52
CA GLN A 81 15.91 -1.63 11.06
C GLN A 81 15.07 -2.30 12.15
N TRP A 82 14.03 -3.01 11.75
CA TRP A 82 13.20 -3.82 12.61
C TRP A 82 13.80 -5.22 12.78
N GLN A 83 14.49 -5.46 13.90
CA GLN A 83 15.02 -6.77 14.28
C GLN A 83 13.99 -7.57 15.09
N THR A 84 13.34 -8.57 14.51
CA THR A 84 12.19 -9.26 15.16
C THR A 84 12.56 -10.05 16.43
N TRP A 85 13.85 -10.27 16.68
CA TRP A 85 14.35 -10.84 17.93
C TRP A 85 14.47 -9.83 19.09
N LEU A 86 14.30 -8.53 18.83
CA LEU A 86 14.29 -7.51 19.87
C LEU A 86 12.86 -7.31 20.44
N PRO A 87 12.71 -7.04 21.75
CA PRO A 87 11.41 -6.70 22.33
C PRO A 87 10.75 -5.52 21.62
N GLY A 88 9.44 -5.64 21.35
CA GLY A 88 8.65 -4.61 20.67
C GLY A 88 8.85 -4.50 19.15
N HIS A 89 9.88 -5.14 18.58
CA HIS A 89 10.05 -5.22 17.14
C HIS A 89 9.20 -6.37 16.61
N ARG A 90 8.35 -6.09 15.62
CA ARG A 90 7.41 -7.04 15.04
C ARG A 90 7.53 -7.03 13.53
N PRO A 91 7.23 -8.17 12.86
CA PRO A 91 7.03 -8.15 11.42
C PRO A 91 5.85 -7.23 11.06
N PRO A 92 5.79 -6.71 9.83
CA PRO A 92 4.64 -5.95 9.39
C PRO A 92 3.41 -6.86 9.29
N ARG A 93 2.22 -6.33 9.58
CA ARG A 93 0.93 -7.05 9.39
C ARG A 93 0.59 -7.22 7.91
N PHE A 94 1.08 -6.28 7.09
CA PHE A 94 0.96 -6.27 5.64
C PHE A 94 2.25 -5.75 5.02
N ALA A 95 2.70 -6.39 3.95
CA ALA A 95 3.76 -5.88 3.09
C ALA A 95 3.30 -5.89 1.62
N LEU A 96 3.70 -4.87 0.87
CA LEU A 96 3.66 -4.85 -0.59
C LEU A 96 5.09 -4.82 -1.10
N GLU A 97 5.34 -5.64 -2.13
CA GLU A 97 6.55 -5.57 -2.96
C GLU A 97 6.16 -5.30 -4.41
N ILE A 98 6.90 -4.42 -5.07
CA ILE A 98 6.75 -4.08 -6.47
C ILE A 98 7.88 -4.77 -7.24
N VAL A 99 7.50 -5.51 -8.27
CA VAL A 99 8.43 -6.37 -9.00
C VAL A 99 9.26 -5.53 -9.96
N ALA A 100 10.57 -5.56 -9.74
CA ALA A 100 11.58 -4.99 -10.63
C ALA A 100 11.95 -5.98 -11.76
N SER A 101 13.20 -5.96 -12.23
CA SER A 101 13.66 -6.69 -13.43
C SER A 101 13.71 -8.22 -13.27
N ASP A 102 14.18 -8.75 -12.14
CA ASP A 102 14.24 -10.20 -11.89
C ASP A 102 12.95 -10.73 -11.24
N TRP A 103 11.89 -10.79 -12.04
CA TRP A 103 10.56 -11.19 -11.58
C TRP A 103 10.48 -12.64 -11.11
N LYS A 104 11.29 -13.55 -11.67
CA LYS A 104 11.29 -14.97 -11.27
C LYS A 104 11.80 -15.10 -9.85
N LYS A 105 12.97 -14.50 -9.58
CA LYS A 105 13.54 -14.46 -8.24
C LYS A 105 12.58 -13.79 -7.26
N ALA A 106 11.95 -12.68 -7.64
CA ALA A 106 10.96 -12.03 -6.80
C ALA A 106 9.78 -12.96 -6.44
N TYR A 107 9.24 -13.71 -7.41
CA TYR A 107 8.09 -14.60 -7.18
C TYR A 107 8.44 -15.82 -6.33
N GLU A 108 9.69 -16.28 -6.39
CA GLU A 108 10.16 -17.46 -5.68
C GLU A 108 10.66 -17.10 -4.27
N ASP A 109 11.49 -16.06 -4.13
CA ASP A 109 12.17 -15.72 -2.88
C ASP A 109 11.29 -14.92 -1.93
N LEU A 110 10.55 -13.90 -2.41
CA LEU A 110 9.82 -12.99 -1.52
C LEU A 110 8.80 -13.75 -0.66
N PRO A 111 7.96 -14.66 -1.20
CA PRO A 111 7.03 -15.41 -0.35
C PRO A 111 7.73 -16.21 0.75
N LEU A 112 8.89 -16.81 0.46
CA LEU A 112 9.68 -17.56 1.43
C LEU A 112 10.27 -16.64 2.52
N LYS A 113 10.84 -15.51 2.12
CA LYS A 113 11.39 -14.49 3.04
C LYS A 113 10.31 -13.96 3.98
N TYR A 114 9.15 -13.56 3.44
CA TYR A 114 8.04 -13.04 4.25
C TYR A 114 7.38 -14.11 5.12
N CYS A 115 7.33 -15.37 4.66
CA CYS A 115 6.91 -16.50 5.48
C CYS A 115 7.82 -16.67 6.72
N GLN A 116 9.13 -16.63 6.54
CA GLN A 116 10.11 -16.75 7.64
C GLN A 116 10.12 -15.53 8.56
N LEU A 117 10.01 -14.33 8.01
CA LEU A 117 9.84 -13.09 8.78
C LEU A 117 8.61 -13.14 9.69
N GLY A 118 7.59 -13.92 9.31
CA GLY A 118 6.33 -14.02 10.04
C GLY A 118 5.31 -12.96 9.64
N CYS A 119 5.45 -12.36 8.45
CA CYS A 119 4.48 -11.41 7.92
C CYS A 119 3.15 -12.13 7.60
N PRO A 120 2.01 -11.72 8.19
CA PRO A 120 0.73 -12.39 7.97
C PRO A 120 0.21 -12.30 6.54
N GLU A 121 0.43 -11.17 5.86
CA GLU A 121 -0.09 -10.93 4.52
C GLU A 121 0.95 -10.21 3.64
N LEU A 122 1.29 -10.79 2.50
CA LEU A 122 2.17 -10.21 1.48
C LEU A 122 1.38 -10.00 0.19
N ALA A 123 1.49 -8.82 -0.41
CA ALA A 123 1.12 -8.57 -1.79
C ALA A 123 2.38 -8.39 -2.65
N ILE A 124 2.38 -8.97 -3.84
CA ILE A 124 3.41 -8.75 -4.86
C ILE A 124 2.70 -8.17 -6.08
N PHE A 125 3.05 -6.93 -6.43
CA PHE A 125 2.51 -6.22 -7.59
C PHE A 125 3.55 -6.19 -8.72
N ASP A 126 3.14 -6.58 -9.91
CA ASP A 126 3.99 -6.57 -11.10
C ASP A 126 3.38 -5.63 -12.17
N PRO A 127 3.90 -4.38 -12.28
CA PRO A 127 3.39 -3.40 -13.24
C PRO A 127 3.49 -3.88 -14.69
N GLN A 128 4.55 -4.62 -15.03
CA GLN A 128 4.76 -5.11 -16.40
C GLN A 128 3.78 -6.24 -16.74
N ALA A 129 3.32 -7.00 -15.75
CA ALA A 129 2.26 -8.00 -15.91
C ALA A 129 0.85 -7.39 -15.97
N ALA A 130 0.69 -6.12 -15.63
CA ALA A 130 -0.54 -5.35 -15.82
C ALA A 130 -0.64 -4.67 -17.21
N ALA A 131 0.32 -4.92 -18.11
CA ALA A 131 0.25 -4.45 -19.49
C ALA A 131 -0.86 -5.17 -20.29
N GLN A 132 -1.34 -4.55 -21.38
CA GLN A 132 -2.35 -5.16 -22.27
C GLN A 132 -1.93 -6.52 -22.84
N ARG A 133 -0.61 -6.73 -23.02
CA ARG A 133 0.00 -7.98 -23.46
C ARG A 133 1.15 -8.32 -22.53
N PRO A 134 0.88 -8.95 -21.38
CA PRO A 134 1.92 -9.24 -20.41
C PRO A 134 2.84 -10.35 -20.92
N PRO A 135 4.14 -10.34 -20.54
CA PRO A 135 5.02 -11.47 -20.77
C PRO A 135 4.46 -12.76 -20.16
N ALA A 136 4.58 -13.88 -20.88
CA ALA A 136 4.04 -15.16 -20.42
C ALA A 136 4.61 -15.56 -19.04
N GLY A 137 3.72 -16.01 -18.15
CA GLY A 137 4.08 -16.47 -16.81
C GLY A 137 4.12 -15.38 -15.72
N ARG A 138 4.07 -14.08 -16.08
CA ARG A 138 3.99 -13.00 -15.09
C ARG A 138 2.55 -12.79 -14.62
N VAL A 139 2.40 -12.38 -13.37
CA VAL A 139 1.12 -12.22 -12.68
C VAL A 139 1.04 -10.82 -12.09
N ALA A 140 0.03 -10.05 -12.53
CA ALA A 140 -0.12 -8.64 -12.16
C ALA A 140 -0.23 -8.41 -10.64
N LEU A 141 -0.99 -9.24 -9.94
CA LEU A 141 -1.11 -9.19 -8.49
C LEU A 141 -1.13 -10.61 -7.91
N GLN A 142 -0.25 -10.84 -6.94
CA GLN A 142 -0.25 -12.04 -6.12
C GLN A 142 -0.44 -11.65 -4.66
N THR A 143 -1.18 -12.46 -3.90
CA THR A 143 -1.26 -12.29 -2.44
C THR A 143 -0.96 -13.60 -1.74
N TYR A 144 -0.19 -13.53 -0.66
CA TYR A 144 0.16 -14.65 0.19
C TYR A 144 -0.32 -14.39 1.61
N ARG A 145 -0.85 -15.44 2.24
CA ARG A 145 -1.30 -15.40 3.65
C ARG A 145 -1.19 -16.77 4.27
N ARG A 146 -1.23 -16.83 5.60
CA ARG A 146 -1.41 -18.11 6.30
C ARG A 146 -2.84 -18.61 6.10
N ASP A 147 -2.99 -19.87 5.72
CA ASP A 147 -4.26 -20.58 5.78
C ASP A 147 -4.60 -20.97 7.24
N PRO A 148 -5.78 -21.54 7.52
CA PRO A 148 -6.15 -21.96 8.87
C PRO A 148 -5.20 -22.99 9.50
N ASP A 149 -4.48 -23.77 8.69
CA ASP A 149 -3.48 -24.75 9.15
C ASP A 149 -2.10 -24.11 9.39
N GLY A 150 -1.97 -22.81 9.14
CA GLY A 150 -0.76 -22.01 9.35
C GLY A 150 0.21 -22.03 8.18
N ALA A 151 -0.11 -22.72 7.07
CA ALA A 151 0.72 -22.78 5.89
C ALA A 151 0.66 -21.45 5.13
N TYR A 152 1.82 -20.94 4.71
CA TYR A 152 1.88 -19.70 3.94
C TYR A 152 1.63 -19.98 2.46
N VAL A 153 0.43 -19.67 1.98
CA VAL A 153 -0.06 -20.07 0.66
C VAL A 153 -0.35 -18.86 -0.21
N ARG A 154 -0.21 -19.04 -1.53
CA ARG A 154 -0.66 -18.05 -2.51
C ARG A 154 -2.19 -18.06 -2.56
N ALA A 155 -2.81 -17.08 -1.92
CA ALA A 155 -4.27 -16.94 -1.88
C ALA A 155 -4.87 -16.33 -3.15
N HIS A 156 -4.09 -15.58 -3.93
CA HIS A 156 -4.54 -14.98 -5.20
C HIS A 156 -3.40 -14.88 -6.20
N ALA A 157 -3.74 -15.00 -7.49
CA ALA A 157 -2.86 -14.76 -8.63
C ALA A 157 -3.70 -14.28 -9.83
N GLY A 158 -3.56 -13.02 -10.22
CA GLY A 158 -4.26 -12.45 -11.38
C GLY A 158 -4.34 -10.93 -11.34
N ALA A 159 -5.27 -10.33 -12.09
CA ALA A 159 -5.44 -8.87 -12.13
C ALA A 159 -6.19 -8.28 -10.92
N GLY A 160 -6.79 -9.11 -10.07
CA GLY A 160 -7.68 -8.66 -8.99
C GLY A 160 -9.10 -8.34 -9.51
N PRO A 161 -9.95 -7.68 -8.70
CA PRO A 161 -9.71 -7.21 -7.34
C PRO A 161 -9.44 -8.35 -6.36
N VAL A 162 -8.69 -8.09 -5.29
CA VAL A 162 -8.47 -9.05 -4.19
C VAL A 162 -8.66 -8.38 -2.84
N TRP A 163 -9.35 -9.05 -1.91
CA TRP A 163 -9.55 -8.53 -0.57
C TRP A 163 -8.29 -8.72 0.27
N SER A 164 -7.81 -7.62 0.87
CA SER A 164 -6.76 -7.64 1.87
C SER A 164 -7.39 -7.60 3.26
N ALA A 165 -7.15 -8.63 4.07
CA ALA A 165 -7.64 -8.67 5.44
C ALA A 165 -6.84 -7.70 6.30
N ALA A 166 -5.53 -7.59 6.05
CA ALA A 166 -4.66 -6.70 6.77
C ALA A 166 -4.95 -5.22 6.51
N LEU A 167 -5.49 -4.85 5.35
CA LEU A 167 -5.93 -3.46 5.05
C LEU A 167 -7.43 -3.25 5.28
N ASP A 168 -8.20 -4.33 5.49
CA ASP A 168 -9.66 -4.33 5.48
C ASP A 168 -10.17 -3.57 4.23
N SER A 169 -9.59 -3.85 3.06
CA SER A 169 -9.89 -3.14 1.82
C SER A 169 -9.57 -4.01 0.61
N TRP A 170 -10.16 -3.69 -0.54
CA TRP A 170 -9.79 -4.34 -1.80
C TRP A 170 -8.53 -3.71 -2.36
N LEU A 171 -7.57 -4.54 -2.76
CA LEU A 171 -6.48 -4.18 -3.65
C LEU A 171 -6.98 -4.31 -5.09
N VAL A 172 -6.82 -3.24 -5.86
CA VAL A 172 -7.18 -3.17 -7.28
C VAL A 172 -6.01 -2.65 -8.10
N ILE A 173 -5.89 -3.14 -9.32
CA ILE A 173 -4.97 -2.56 -10.30
C ILE A 173 -5.78 -1.59 -11.17
N VAL A 174 -5.27 -0.36 -11.30
CA VAL A 174 -5.78 0.66 -12.20
C VAL A 174 -4.71 1.03 -13.23
N GLY A 175 -5.13 1.55 -14.39
CA GLY A 175 -4.21 1.83 -15.49
C GLY A 175 -3.68 0.56 -16.16
N THR A 176 -2.71 0.72 -17.07
CA THR A 176 -2.07 -0.38 -17.79
C THR A 176 -0.61 -0.06 -18.09
N GLY A 177 0.27 -1.08 -18.13
CA GLY A 177 1.68 -0.89 -18.48
C GLY A 177 2.40 0.01 -17.48
N ALA A 178 3.17 0.99 -17.96
CA ALA A 178 3.91 1.94 -17.11
C ALA A 178 2.99 2.79 -16.20
N GLU A 179 1.73 2.97 -16.58
CA GLU A 179 0.72 3.68 -15.78
C GLU A 179 -0.03 2.77 -14.80
N ALA A 180 0.30 1.48 -14.75
CA ALA A 180 -0.35 0.58 -13.82
C ALA A 180 -0.02 0.98 -12.38
N ARG A 181 -1.05 1.09 -11.54
CA ARG A 181 -0.93 1.40 -10.11
C ARG A 181 -1.78 0.43 -9.31
N VAL A 182 -1.28 0.02 -8.14
CA VAL A 182 -2.12 -0.64 -7.14
C VAL A 182 -2.81 0.42 -6.28
N ARG A 183 -4.13 0.29 -6.09
CA ARG A 183 -4.98 1.21 -5.32
C ARG A 183 -5.86 0.42 -4.35
N LEU A 184 -6.42 1.15 -3.39
CA LEU A 184 -7.45 0.64 -2.49
C LEU A 184 -8.84 0.96 -3.05
N ALA A 185 -9.77 0.02 -2.93
CA ALA A 185 -11.15 0.19 -3.36
C ALA A 185 -12.16 -0.33 -2.32
N ARG A 186 -13.35 0.25 -2.35
CA ARG A 186 -14.51 -0.13 -1.53
C ARG A 186 -15.44 -1.08 -2.30
N GLY A 187 -16.45 -1.63 -1.62
CA GLY A 187 -17.62 -2.26 -2.25
C GLY A 187 -17.33 -3.40 -3.23
N GLY A 188 -16.48 -4.37 -2.85
CA GLY A 188 -16.19 -5.53 -3.70
C GLY A 188 -15.08 -5.31 -4.74
N GLY A 189 -14.32 -4.23 -4.64
CA GLY A 189 -13.22 -3.92 -5.56
C GLY A 189 -13.65 -3.47 -6.96
N LYS A 190 -14.96 -3.38 -7.20
CA LYS A 190 -15.58 -2.71 -8.36
C LYS A 190 -16.20 -1.37 -7.99
N GLY A 191 -16.10 -0.98 -6.72
CA GLY A 191 -16.65 0.25 -6.17
C GLY A 191 -15.69 1.42 -6.29
N GLU A 192 -16.02 2.48 -5.56
CA GLU A 192 -15.22 3.70 -5.47
C GLU A 192 -13.82 3.41 -4.90
N LEU A 193 -12.81 4.04 -5.50
CA LEU A 193 -11.45 4.03 -4.96
C LEU A 193 -11.43 4.77 -3.62
N VAL A 194 -10.60 4.30 -2.70
CA VAL A 194 -10.20 5.15 -1.58
C VAL A 194 -9.36 6.29 -2.17
N PRO A 195 -9.73 7.55 -1.92
CA PRO A 195 -8.97 8.67 -2.41
C PRO A 195 -7.61 8.71 -1.72
N THR A 196 -6.61 9.29 -2.38
CA THR A 196 -5.41 9.73 -1.68
C THR A 196 -5.73 10.93 -0.79
N GLN A 197 -4.83 11.29 0.13
CA GLN A 197 -5.00 12.49 0.94
C GLN A 197 -5.09 13.76 0.08
N GLU A 198 -4.36 13.81 -1.03
CA GLU A 198 -4.38 14.90 -2.00
C GLU A 198 -5.71 14.95 -2.75
N GLU A 199 -6.22 13.81 -3.23
CA GLU A 199 -7.52 13.71 -3.89
C GLU A 199 -8.65 14.12 -2.92
N ALA A 200 -8.60 13.67 -1.66
CA ALA A 200 -9.55 14.03 -0.62
C ALA A 200 -9.51 15.54 -0.31
N ALA A 201 -8.33 16.12 -0.13
CA ALA A 201 -8.17 17.56 0.11
C ALA A 201 -8.68 18.41 -1.08
N ALA A 202 -8.44 17.97 -2.31
CA ALA A 202 -8.95 18.63 -3.50
C ALA A 202 -10.48 18.58 -3.58
N LEU A 203 -11.09 17.44 -3.22
CA LEU A 203 -12.55 17.30 -3.15
C LEU A 203 -13.14 18.20 -2.07
N GLU A 204 -12.53 18.24 -0.88
CA GLU A 204 -12.95 19.13 0.22
C GLU A 204 -12.87 20.62 -0.19
N SER A 205 -11.78 21.03 -0.85
CA SER A 205 -11.63 22.41 -1.35
C SER A 205 -12.71 22.79 -2.36
N ARG A 206 -12.95 21.92 -3.35
CA ARG A 206 -14.00 22.15 -4.36
C ARG A 206 -15.40 22.19 -3.75
N ALA A 207 -15.68 21.33 -2.77
CA ALA A 207 -16.96 21.32 -2.07
C ALA A 207 -17.17 22.64 -1.28
N ARG A 208 -16.10 23.13 -0.63
CA ARG A 208 -16.13 24.42 0.07
C ARG A 208 -16.38 25.58 -0.89
N GLU A 209 -15.65 25.66 -2.01
CA GLU A 209 -15.83 26.71 -3.01
C GLU A 209 -17.25 26.71 -3.59
N ALA A 210 -17.81 25.53 -3.89
CA ALA A 210 -19.17 25.38 -4.38
C ALA A 210 -20.22 25.83 -3.34
N ALA A 211 -20.01 25.47 -2.06
CA ALA A 211 -20.88 25.91 -0.97
C ALA A 211 -20.84 27.43 -0.79
N GLU A 212 -19.65 28.04 -0.80
CA GLU A 212 -19.50 29.50 -0.71
C GLU A 212 -20.13 30.22 -1.91
N ALA A 213 -20.02 29.66 -3.12
CA ALA A 213 -20.69 30.19 -4.31
C ALA A 213 -22.21 30.11 -4.18
N ARG A 214 -22.74 28.99 -3.67
CA ARG A 214 -24.18 28.81 -3.46
C ARG A 214 -24.73 29.77 -2.40
N VAL A 215 -23.99 30.02 -1.33
CA VAL A 215 -24.36 31.03 -0.32
C VAL A 215 -24.45 32.42 -0.96
N ARG A 216 -23.44 32.83 -1.73
CA ARG A 216 -23.45 34.13 -2.43
C ARG A 216 -24.63 34.28 -3.40
N GLU A 217 -24.95 33.24 -4.15
CA GLU A 217 -26.09 33.22 -5.08
C GLU A 217 -27.41 33.37 -4.31
N LEU A 218 -27.60 32.62 -3.22
CA LEU A 218 -28.80 32.70 -2.39
C LEU A 218 -28.94 34.08 -1.73
N GLU A 219 -27.86 34.65 -1.22
CA GLU A 219 -27.85 36.01 -0.67
C GLU A 219 -28.21 37.07 -1.73
N ALA A 220 -27.71 36.94 -2.96
CA ALA A 220 -28.09 37.83 -4.06
C ALA A 220 -29.57 37.70 -4.39
N ARG A 221 -30.11 36.47 -4.43
CA ARG A 221 -31.53 36.21 -4.70
C ARG A 221 -32.44 36.74 -3.61
N VAL A 222 -32.04 36.61 -2.34
CA VAL A 222 -32.78 37.18 -1.20
C VAL A 222 -32.85 38.71 -1.34
N ARG A 223 -31.71 39.37 -1.64
CA ARG A 223 -31.68 40.83 -1.85
C ARG A 223 -32.58 41.28 -3.00
N GLU A 224 -32.60 40.54 -4.10
CA GLU A 224 -33.51 40.83 -5.23
C GLU A 224 -34.99 40.75 -4.80
N LEU A 225 -35.36 39.69 -4.10
CA LEU A 225 -36.75 39.48 -3.64
C LEU A 225 -37.18 40.52 -2.61
N GLU A 226 -36.29 40.89 -1.68
CA GLU A 226 -36.53 41.96 -0.72
C GLU A 226 -36.72 43.32 -1.41
N GLY A 227 -35.92 43.61 -2.43
CA GLY A 227 -36.08 44.80 -3.26
C GLY A 227 -37.40 44.84 -4.02
N MET A 228 -37.87 43.70 -4.53
CA MET A 228 -39.17 43.58 -5.22
C MET A 228 -40.38 43.68 -4.27
N ALA A 229 -40.22 43.35 -2.98
CA ALA A 229 -41.28 43.46 -1.98
C ALA A 229 -41.44 44.87 -1.40
N GLN A 230 -40.42 45.73 -1.56
CA GLN A 230 -40.39 47.09 -1.02
C GLN A 230 -40.72 48.19 -2.05
N GLY A 231 -40.81 47.85 -3.34
CA GLY A 231 -41.20 48.75 -4.44
C GLY A 231 -42.61 48.47 -4.94
#